data_AF-A0A922ZA98-F1
#
_entry.id   AF-A0A922ZA98-F1
#
_cell.length_a   1.000
_cell.length_b   1.000
_cell.length_c   1.000
_cell.angle_alpha   90.00
_cell.angle_beta   90.00
_cell.angle_gamma   90.00
#
_symmetry.space_group_name_H-M   'P 1'
#
loop_
_entity.id
_entity.type
_entity.pdbx_description
1 polymer ?
#
loop_
_entity_poly.entity_id
_entity_poly.type
_entity_poly.pdbx_seq_one_letter_code
_entity_poly.pdbx_strand_id
1 'polypeptide(L)'
;MLNSESRQLYDELKSTYERIAILERDLINERQNHEHETRALTGQLIALEEAMSSLEVMVGATHGVHTLFAHDMKDDAEGKAAILHEEGVVSCKPRRRLDKLTMSNQLGDRFLPSAVNVKAGRTNNGGEISDSGMRDMITGSSIWRRTVTYDTVSAPKVEDAILEVNLPLLFSGDRLINQIKIHPFPSASVEVAGVQVLVGGTWKDLKWSLPPQSPGKSKGPLLLHFPAVAAESVRVRVVQEVRQDRGTKSTFTLGLETLEVSHVIHYDEEQCFLGEVELQGAYGVQRIEPIFQHDTQARQFRTELYRERDGVLLPIDMAAWHTLTEQSLWVKVWLRPDTGTGVSPALQAVRIHTRKS
;
A
#
# COMPACT_ATOMS: atom_id res chain seq x y z
N MET A 1 -17.16 38.41 -77.62
CA MET A 1 -15.77 37.90 -77.59
C MET A 1 -15.17 38.32 -76.26
N LEU A 2 -14.71 37.40 -75.42
CA LEU A 2 -13.96 37.78 -74.21
C LEU A 2 -12.69 38.53 -74.65
N ASN A 3 -12.37 39.65 -74.00
CA ASN A 3 -11.10 40.35 -74.24
C ASN A 3 -9.93 39.43 -73.84
N SER A 4 -8.73 39.70 -74.38
CA SER A 4 -7.56 38.83 -74.18
C SER A 4 -7.23 38.56 -72.71
N GLU A 5 -7.43 39.55 -71.85
CA GLU A 5 -7.23 39.44 -70.39
C GLU A 5 -8.22 38.46 -69.74
N SER A 6 -9.50 38.50 -70.13
CA SER A 6 -10.51 37.60 -69.58
C SER A 6 -10.29 36.14 -70.01
N ARG A 7 -9.72 35.90 -71.19
CA ARG A 7 -9.32 34.55 -71.63
C ARG A 7 -8.13 34.04 -70.83
N GLN A 8 -7.12 34.89 -70.62
CA GLN A 8 -5.95 34.54 -69.84
C GLN A 8 -6.33 34.18 -68.40
N LEU A 9 -7.17 34.99 -67.75
CA LEU A 9 -7.68 34.70 -66.41
C LEU A 9 -8.50 33.41 -66.35
N TYR A 10 -9.30 33.11 -67.38
CA TYR A 10 -10.06 31.86 -67.47
C TYR A 10 -9.14 30.63 -67.59
N ASP A 11 -8.10 30.71 -68.42
CA ASP A 11 -7.14 29.63 -68.61
C ASP A 11 -6.28 29.41 -67.35
N GLU A 12 -5.88 30.48 -66.65
CA GLU A 12 -5.20 30.41 -65.35
C GLU A 12 -6.08 29.78 -64.26
N LEU A 13 -7.36 30.18 -64.20
CA LEU A 13 -8.33 29.61 -63.26
C LEU A 13 -8.56 28.12 -63.56
N LYS A 14 -8.73 27.75 -64.83
CA LYS A 14 -8.90 26.36 -65.25
C LYS A 14 -7.69 25.50 -64.90
N SER A 15 -6.48 26.00 -65.17
CA SER A 15 -5.23 25.32 -64.80
C SER A 15 -5.10 25.14 -63.28
N THR A 16 -5.54 26.12 -62.51
CA THR A 16 -5.55 26.04 -61.04
C THR A 16 -6.53 24.98 -60.54
N TYR A 17 -7.74 24.90 -61.10
CA TYR A 17 -8.71 23.84 -60.78
C TYR A 17 -8.20 22.44 -61.11
N GLU A 18 -7.55 22.27 -62.26
CA GLU A 18 -6.95 20.99 -62.64
C GLU A 18 -5.84 20.56 -61.67
N ARG A 19 -5.02 21.51 -61.19
CA ARG A 19 -4.00 21.24 -60.16
C ARG A 19 -4.61 20.85 -58.81
N ILE A 20 -5.67 21.54 -58.38
CA ILE A 20 -6.38 21.21 -57.13
C ILE A 20 -6.96 19.79 -57.22
N ALA A 21 -7.58 19.42 -58.34
CA ALA A 21 -8.16 18.09 -58.52
C ALA A 21 -7.11 16.97 -58.49
N ILE A 22 -5.88 17.21 -58.98
CA ILE A 22 -4.77 16.26 -58.88
C ILE A 22 -4.32 16.13 -57.41
N LEU A 23 -4.12 17.25 -56.71
CA LEU A 23 -3.71 17.24 -55.31
C LEU A 23 -4.76 16.55 -54.40
N GLU A 24 -6.05 16.76 -54.66
CA GLU A 24 -7.12 16.06 -53.92
C GLU A 24 -7.07 14.55 -54.14
N ARG A 25 -6.81 14.10 -55.38
CA ARG A 25 -6.68 12.67 -55.68
C ARG A 25 -5.45 12.06 -54.98
N ASP A 26 -4.32 12.76 -55.00
CA ASP A 26 -3.08 12.31 -54.35
C ASP A 26 -3.26 12.23 -52.83
N LEU A 27 -3.91 13.22 -52.21
CA LEU A 27 -4.23 13.22 -50.78
C LEU A 27 -5.14 12.05 -50.38
N ILE A 28 -6.14 11.72 -51.21
CA ILE A 28 -7.02 10.56 -50.98
C ILE A 28 -6.23 9.25 -51.04
N ASN A 29 -5.33 9.11 -52.02
CA ASN A 29 -4.49 7.93 -52.16
C ASN A 29 -3.52 7.76 -50.99
N GLU A 30 -2.86 8.84 -50.53
CA GLU A 30 -2.00 8.81 -49.35
C GLU A 30 -2.78 8.42 -48.09
N ARG A 31 -3.99 8.98 -47.91
CA ARG A 31 -4.85 8.60 -46.79
C ARG A 31 -5.24 7.13 -46.82
N GLN A 32 -5.58 6.58 -47.98
CA GLN A 32 -5.91 5.16 -48.12
C GLN A 32 -4.70 4.28 -47.82
N ASN A 33 -3.50 4.67 -48.26
CA ASN A 33 -2.26 3.96 -47.95
C ASN A 33 -1.98 3.97 -46.43
N HIS A 34 -2.11 5.12 -45.78
CA HIS A 34 -1.95 5.21 -44.31
C HIS A 34 -3.02 4.42 -43.55
N GLU A 35 -4.28 4.40 -44.02
CA GLU A 35 -5.33 3.56 -43.42
C GLU A 35 -4.99 2.06 -43.55
N HIS A 36 -4.42 1.64 -44.69
CA HIS A 36 -3.94 0.27 -44.89
C HIS A 36 -2.75 -0.07 -43.99
N GLU A 37 -1.75 0.80 -43.89
CA GLU A 37 -0.61 0.63 -42.98
C GLU A 37 -1.05 0.56 -41.52
N THR A 38 -1.97 1.45 -41.11
CA THR A 38 -2.52 1.46 -39.75
C THR A 38 -3.24 0.15 -39.45
N ARG A 39 -4.07 -0.37 -40.36
CA ARG A 39 -4.73 -1.66 -40.18
C ARG A 39 -3.74 -2.82 -40.09
N ALA A 40 -2.68 -2.81 -40.91
CA ALA A 40 -1.63 -3.83 -40.86
C ALA A 40 -0.88 -3.80 -39.52
N LEU A 41 -0.52 -2.61 -39.03
CA LEU A 41 0.11 -2.43 -37.72
C LEU A 41 -0.81 -2.86 -36.58
N THR A 42 -2.10 -2.50 -36.61
CA THR A 42 -3.08 -2.95 -35.61
C THR A 42 -3.20 -4.47 -35.61
N GLY A 43 -3.21 -5.12 -36.77
CA GLY A 43 -3.23 -6.58 -36.87
C GLY A 43 -1.97 -7.24 -36.27
N GLN A 44 -0.80 -6.65 -36.50
CA GLN A 44 0.45 -7.11 -35.88
C GLN A 44 0.44 -6.93 -34.36
N LEU A 45 -0.13 -5.84 -33.86
CA LEU A 45 -0.21 -5.52 -32.43
C LEU A 45 -1.13 -6.52 -31.70
N ILE A 46 -2.29 -6.84 -32.28
CA ILE A 46 -3.20 -7.87 -31.75
C ILE A 46 -2.51 -9.24 -31.72
N ALA A 47 -1.81 -9.64 -32.78
CA ALA A 47 -1.07 -10.90 -32.82
C ALA A 47 0.05 -10.97 -31.76
N LEU A 48 0.69 -9.83 -31.48
CA LEU A 48 1.70 -9.72 -30.43
C LEU A 48 1.07 -9.86 -29.04
N GLU A 49 -0.08 -9.22 -28.79
CA GLU A 49 -0.84 -9.35 -27.54
C GLU A 49 -1.31 -10.78 -27.29
N GLU A 50 -1.79 -11.49 -28.33
CA GLU A 50 -2.17 -12.89 -28.25
C GLU A 50 -0.96 -13.81 -27.96
N ALA A 51 0.19 -13.53 -28.59
CA ALA A 51 1.43 -14.27 -28.34
C ALA A 51 1.96 -14.03 -26.91
N MET A 52 1.88 -12.79 -26.41
CA MET A 52 2.23 -12.44 -25.03
C MET A 52 1.31 -13.14 -24.03
N SER A 53 0.00 -13.11 -24.25
CA SER A 53 -0.98 -13.82 -23.41
C SER A 53 -0.73 -15.33 -23.39
N SER A 54 -0.40 -15.92 -24.54
CA SER A 54 -0.04 -17.34 -24.64
C SER A 54 1.27 -17.67 -23.89
N LEU A 55 2.27 -16.78 -23.96
CA LEU A 55 3.51 -16.89 -23.20
C LEU A 55 3.28 -16.77 -21.70
N GLU A 56 2.42 -15.85 -21.25
CA GLU A 56 2.04 -15.71 -19.84
C GLU A 56 1.36 -16.98 -19.29
N VAL A 57 0.48 -17.59 -20.08
CA VAL A 57 -0.14 -18.89 -19.73
C VAL A 57 0.90 -20.00 -19.64
N MET A 58 1.85 -20.08 -20.58
CA MET A 58 2.93 -21.09 -20.56
C MET A 58 3.95 -20.87 -19.41
N VAL A 59 4.29 -19.61 -19.12
CA VAL A 59 5.18 -19.24 -18.00
C VAL A 59 4.48 -19.51 -16.67
N GLY A 60 3.19 -19.18 -16.55
CA GLY A 60 2.37 -19.49 -15.39
C GLY A 60 2.16 -21.00 -15.16
N ALA A 61 2.22 -21.82 -16.21
CA ALA A 61 2.19 -23.28 -16.09
C ALA A 61 3.50 -23.88 -15.55
N THR A 62 4.63 -23.17 -15.68
CA THR A 62 5.97 -23.64 -15.28
C THR A 62 6.52 -22.99 -14.02
N HIS A 63 6.03 -21.81 -13.63
CA HIS A 63 6.46 -21.08 -12.44
C HIS A 63 5.31 -20.94 -11.44
N GLY A 64 5.55 -21.37 -10.20
CA GLY A 64 4.61 -21.19 -9.09
C GLY A 64 5.03 -19.99 -8.23
N VAL A 65 4.07 -19.20 -7.78
CA VAL A 65 4.29 -18.17 -6.75
C VAL A 65 3.41 -18.51 -5.56
N HIS A 66 4.04 -18.87 -4.45
CA HIS A 66 3.35 -19.23 -3.21
C HIS A 66 3.58 -18.11 -2.21
N THR A 67 2.52 -17.62 -1.57
CA THR A 67 2.62 -16.52 -0.59
C THR A 67 2.28 -17.06 0.79
N LEU A 68 3.26 -17.00 1.69
CA LEU A 68 3.07 -17.25 3.11
C LEU A 68 2.84 -15.90 3.81
N PHE A 69 1.63 -15.66 4.31
CA PHE A 69 1.34 -14.42 5.02
C PHE A 69 1.84 -14.49 6.46
N ALA A 70 2.18 -13.34 7.04
CA ALA A 70 2.69 -13.26 8.40
C ALA A 70 1.72 -13.85 9.45
N HIS A 71 0.40 -13.74 9.23
CA HIS A 71 -0.61 -14.32 10.13
C HIS A 71 -0.67 -15.85 10.11
N ASP A 72 -0.10 -16.49 9.09
CA ASP A 72 0.02 -17.95 8.99
C ASP A 72 1.34 -18.45 9.60
N MET A 73 2.25 -17.54 9.97
CA MET A 73 3.52 -17.87 10.61
C MET A 73 3.34 -18.03 12.13
N LYS A 74 4.18 -18.87 12.72
CA LYS A 74 4.19 -19.22 14.14
C LYS A 74 5.53 -18.81 14.76
N ASP A 75 5.48 -18.52 16.06
CA ASP A 75 6.67 -18.32 16.87
C ASP A 75 7.53 -19.59 16.83
N ASP A 76 8.83 -19.42 16.61
CA ASP A 76 9.78 -20.53 16.74
C ASP A 76 10.16 -20.70 18.21
N ALA A 77 9.82 -21.86 18.78
CA ALA A 77 10.07 -22.18 20.18
C ALA A 77 11.57 -22.20 20.54
N GLU A 78 12.46 -22.37 19.56
CA GLU A 78 13.91 -22.42 19.76
C GLU A 78 14.59 -21.04 19.63
N GLY A 79 13.87 -20.00 19.19
CA GLY A 79 14.39 -18.65 18.95
C GLY A 79 13.78 -17.56 19.84
N LYS A 80 14.37 -16.35 19.81
CA LYS A 80 13.66 -15.16 20.29
C LYS A 80 12.58 -14.83 19.28
N ALA A 81 11.35 -15.21 19.58
CA ALA A 81 10.20 -14.92 18.75
C ALA A 81 10.10 -13.40 18.51
N ALA A 82 9.98 -13.03 17.23
CA ALA A 82 9.52 -11.70 16.88
C ALA A 82 8.01 -11.61 17.22
N ILE A 83 7.31 -10.52 16.88
CA ILE A 83 5.89 -10.33 17.25
C ILE A 83 5.02 -10.29 16.00
N LEU A 84 3.98 -11.13 15.98
CA LEU A 84 2.85 -11.01 15.07
C LEU A 84 1.88 -9.98 15.65
N HIS A 85 1.68 -8.89 14.93
CA HIS A 85 0.71 -7.87 15.29
C HIS A 85 -0.64 -8.17 14.64
N GLU A 86 -1.72 -7.63 15.23
CA GLU A 86 -3.10 -7.78 14.75
C GLU A 86 -3.29 -7.30 13.30
N GLU A 87 -2.41 -6.40 12.85
CA GLU A 87 -2.34 -5.86 11.50
C GLU A 87 -1.90 -6.89 10.44
N GLY A 88 -1.57 -8.12 10.84
CA GLY A 88 -1.05 -9.15 9.94
C GLY A 88 0.38 -8.85 9.50
N VAL A 89 1.16 -8.25 10.40
CA VAL A 89 2.56 -7.88 10.20
C VAL A 89 3.39 -8.50 11.29
N VAL A 90 4.57 -8.97 10.93
CA VAL A 90 5.58 -9.53 11.82
C VAL A 90 6.72 -8.52 11.97
N SER A 91 7.06 -8.15 13.21
CA SER A 91 8.15 -7.21 13.50
C SER A 91 9.01 -7.68 14.68
N CYS A 92 10.22 -7.16 14.82
CA CYS A 92 11.05 -7.42 16.00
C CYS A 92 10.36 -6.93 17.28
N LYS A 93 10.36 -7.80 18.30
CA LYS A 93 9.93 -7.54 19.67
C LYS A 93 10.59 -6.28 20.22
N PRO A 94 9.78 -5.35 20.77
CA PRO A 94 10.31 -4.16 21.41
C PRO A 94 10.91 -4.52 22.76
N ARG A 95 12.06 -3.91 23.07
CA ARG A 95 12.63 -3.87 24.42
C ARG A 95 11.87 -2.88 25.29
N ARG A 96 11.48 -1.74 24.72
CA ARG A 96 10.73 -0.69 25.40
C ARG A 96 9.81 0.01 24.41
N ARG A 97 8.59 0.30 24.83
CA ARG A 97 7.64 1.15 24.09
C ARG A 97 7.27 2.35 24.97
N LEU A 98 7.42 3.54 24.41
CA LEU A 98 7.06 4.80 25.04
C LEU A 98 5.88 5.39 24.29
N ASP A 99 4.72 5.43 24.93
CA ASP A 99 3.55 6.14 24.41
C ASP A 99 3.82 7.65 24.42
N LYS A 100 3.35 8.34 23.38
CA LYS A 100 3.59 9.76 23.14
C LYS A 100 2.31 10.60 23.19
N LEU A 101 1.16 9.96 23.35
CA LEU A 101 -0.13 10.60 23.46
C LEU A 101 -0.79 10.38 24.82
N THR A 102 -0.60 9.21 25.44
CA THR A 102 -1.22 8.90 26.74
C THR A 102 -0.21 8.81 27.87
N MET A 103 -0.69 9.01 29.09
CA MET A 103 0.03 8.74 30.34
C MET A 103 -0.76 7.73 31.16
N SER A 104 -0.06 6.93 31.97
CA SER A 104 -0.69 6.07 32.97
C SER A 104 -0.60 6.73 34.35
N ASN A 105 -1.69 6.69 35.11
CA ASN A 105 -1.66 7.07 36.52
C ASN A 105 -1.04 5.93 37.38
N GLN A 106 -0.94 6.14 38.70
CA GLN A 106 -0.39 5.13 39.63
C GLN A 106 -1.24 3.83 39.71
N LEU A 107 -2.49 3.88 39.27
CA LEU A 107 -3.41 2.74 39.21
C LEU A 107 -3.33 1.99 37.87
N GLY A 108 -2.57 2.51 36.91
CA GLY A 108 -2.43 1.95 35.57
C GLY A 108 -3.41 2.50 34.54
N ASP A 109 -4.36 3.37 34.92
CA ASP A 109 -5.34 3.92 33.98
C ASP A 109 -4.65 4.87 33.00
N ARG A 110 -4.90 4.62 31.70
CA ARG A 110 -4.46 5.51 30.63
C ARG A 110 -5.36 6.74 30.56
N PHE A 111 -4.75 7.91 30.51
CA PHE A 111 -5.46 9.16 30.29
C PHE A 111 -4.73 10.04 29.27
N LEU A 112 -5.51 10.90 28.60
CA LEU A 112 -5.00 11.87 27.64
C LEU A 112 -4.74 13.21 28.33
N PRO A 113 -3.49 13.68 28.42
CA PRO A 113 -3.21 14.91 29.16
C PRO A 113 -3.73 16.13 28.39
N SER A 114 -4.02 17.22 29.10
CA SER A 114 -4.61 18.43 28.53
C SER A 114 -3.73 19.12 27.47
N ALA A 115 -2.41 18.90 27.53
CA ALA A 115 -1.45 19.43 26.57
C ALA A 115 -1.58 18.80 25.16
N VAL A 116 -2.24 17.65 25.03
CA VAL A 116 -2.55 17.03 23.74
C VAL A 116 -3.80 17.68 23.16
N ASN A 117 -3.59 18.56 22.20
CA ASN A 117 -4.56 19.16 21.32
C ASN A 117 -4.81 18.27 20.09
N VAL A 118 -6.08 18.05 19.80
CA VAL A 118 -6.53 17.28 18.65
C VAL A 118 -7.44 18.17 17.81
N LYS A 119 -7.16 18.24 16.52
CA LYS A 119 -7.96 18.99 15.56
C LYS A 119 -8.35 18.09 14.40
N ALA A 120 -9.55 18.26 13.88
CA ALA A 120 -9.98 17.57 12.66
C ALA A 120 -10.44 18.57 11.60
N GLY A 121 -9.82 18.51 10.43
CA GLY A 121 -10.14 19.26 9.23
C GLY A 121 -10.55 18.32 8.08
N ARG A 122 -10.71 18.87 6.89
CA ARG A 122 -11.02 18.15 5.65
C ARG A 122 -10.69 19.03 4.45
N THR A 123 -10.68 18.45 3.26
CA THR A 123 -10.40 19.17 2.01
C THR A 123 -11.69 19.78 1.43
N ASN A 124 -12.82 19.10 1.56
CA ASN A 124 -14.13 19.60 1.12
C ASN A 124 -14.68 20.66 2.08
N ASN A 125 -15.33 21.70 1.56
CA ASN A 125 -15.89 22.79 2.37
C ASN A 125 -17.44 22.75 2.51
N GLY A 126 -18.14 21.87 1.78
CA GLY A 126 -19.60 21.78 1.77
C GLY A 126 -20.18 20.73 2.72
N GLY A 127 -21.49 20.69 2.93
CA GLY A 127 -22.13 19.69 3.80
C GLY A 127 -22.01 19.98 5.31
N GLU A 128 -22.90 19.38 6.09
CA GLU A 128 -23.03 19.54 7.53
C GLU A 128 -22.19 18.49 8.27
N ILE A 129 -21.43 18.92 9.28
CA ILE A 129 -20.49 18.06 10.02
C ILE A 129 -21.03 17.77 11.41
N SER A 130 -20.91 16.51 11.84
CA SER A 130 -21.06 16.08 13.22
C SER A 130 -19.86 15.22 13.62
N ASP A 131 -19.17 15.61 14.70
CA ASP A 131 -18.02 14.89 15.24
C ASP A 131 -18.36 14.29 16.61
N SER A 132 -17.98 13.03 16.83
CA SER A 132 -17.90 12.44 18.18
C SER A 132 -16.61 12.90 18.89
N GLY A 133 -16.41 12.47 20.14
CA GLY A 133 -15.23 12.80 20.94
C GLY A 133 -13.91 12.44 20.24
N MET A 134 -13.28 13.44 19.62
CA MET A 134 -11.96 13.34 18.95
C MET A 134 -10.81 12.95 19.87
N ARG A 135 -11.04 12.75 21.17
CA ARG A 135 -10.00 12.34 22.12
C ARG A 135 -10.10 10.86 22.47
N ASP A 136 -11.27 10.26 22.23
CA ASP A 136 -11.60 8.93 22.73
C ASP A 136 -10.84 7.82 22.00
N MET A 137 -10.51 8.02 20.72
CA MET A 137 -9.71 7.07 19.93
C MET A 137 -8.23 7.01 20.35
N ILE A 138 -7.75 8.01 21.10
CA ILE A 138 -6.38 8.01 21.63
C ILE A 138 -6.31 7.22 22.93
N THR A 139 -7.33 7.35 23.78
CA THR A 139 -7.44 6.61 25.04
C THR A 139 -7.96 5.19 24.86
N GLY A 140 -8.54 4.87 23.70
CA GLY A 140 -9.19 3.59 23.42
C GLY A 140 -10.54 3.43 24.14
N SER A 141 -11.11 4.53 24.66
CA SER A 141 -12.39 4.50 25.39
C SER A 141 -13.60 4.51 24.46
N SER A 142 -13.44 5.02 23.24
CA SER A 142 -14.45 5.02 22.19
C SER A 142 -13.79 5.34 20.83
N ILE A 143 -14.60 5.50 19.80
CA ILE A 143 -14.16 5.85 18.45
C ILE A 143 -14.34 7.35 18.19
N TRP A 144 -13.42 7.94 17.44
CA TRP A 144 -13.69 9.21 16.78
C TRP A 144 -14.43 8.93 15.47
N ARG A 145 -15.59 9.56 15.32
CA ARG A 145 -16.48 9.44 14.17
C ARG A 145 -16.86 10.83 13.72
N ARG A 146 -16.56 11.10 12.45
CA ARG A 146 -17.08 12.23 11.70
C ARG A 146 -18.16 11.75 10.77
N THR A 147 -19.32 12.38 10.85
CA THR A 147 -20.39 12.25 9.88
C THR A 147 -20.50 13.53 9.09
N VAL A 148 -20.44 13.44 7.76
CA VAL A 148 -20.65 14.57 6.86
C VAL A 148 -21.88 14.32 6.01
N THR A 149 -22.84 15.23 6.06
CA THR A 149 -24.13 15.10 5.37
C THR A 149 -24.25 16.17 4.28
N TYR A 150 -24.63 15.74 3.09
CA TYR A 150 -24.83 16.59 1.91
C TYR A 150 -26.24 16.43 1.37
N ASP A 151 -26.72 17.39 0.58
CA ASP A 151 -27.79 17.11 -0.38
C ASP A 151 -27.24 16.18 -1.48
N THR A 152 -27.99 15.15 -1.86
CA THR A 152 -27.52 14.08 -2.77
C THR A 152 -26.93 14.61 -4.09
N VAL A 153 -27.50 15.69 -4.62
CA VAL A 153 -27.05 16.33 -5.86
C VAL A 153 -25.70 17.06 -5.73
N SER A 154 -25.34 17.45 -4.51
CA SER A 154 -24.13 18.21 -4.19
C SER A 154 -23.03 17.36 -3.54
N ALA A 155 -23.35 16.11 -3.18
CA ALA A 155 -22.41 15.24 -2.51
C ALA A 155 -21.19 14.91 -3.41
N PRO A 156 -19.97 15.02 -2.88
CA PRO A 156 -18.77 14.62 -3.62
C PRO A 156 -18.77 13.11 -3.88
N LYS A 157 -17.86 12.67 -4.74
CA LYS A 157 -17.60 11.23 -4.96
C LYS A 157 -16.76 10.63 -3.83
N VAL A 158 -15.91 11.43 -3.19
CA VAL A 158 -15.02 11.02 -2.13
C VAL A 158 -15.03 12.09 -1.05
N GLU A 159 -15.10 11.67 0.20
CA GLU A 159 -14.94 12.54 1.37
C GLU A 159 -13.66 12.19 2.13
N ASP A 160 -13.05 13.18 2.77
CA ASP A 160 -11.89 13.00 3.61
C ASP A 160 -12.03 13.65 4.99
N ALA A 161 -11.27 13.13 5.95
CA ALA A 161 -11.02 13.80 7.21
C ALA A 161 -9.52 13.77 7.52
N ILE A 162 -9.05 14.89 8.02
CA ILE A 162 -7.65 15.13 8.34
C ILE A 162 -7.58 15.37 9.84
N LEU A 163 -7.08 14.39 10.57
CA LEU A 163 -6.83 14.51 11.99
C LEU A 163 -5.41 15.01 12.22
N GLU A 164 -5.23 16.00 13.07
CA GLU A 164 -3.94 16.52 13.50
C GLU A 164 -3.84 16.44 15.03
N VAL A 165 -2.76 15.85 15.52
CA VAL A 165 -2.48 15.68 16.94
C VAL A 165 -1.09 16.24 17.23
N ASN A 166 -0.99 17.17 18.18
CA ASN A 166 0.30 17.66 18.62
C ASN A 166 0.95 16.68 19.63
N LEU A 167 2.27 16.61 19.59
CA LEU A 167 3.08 15.79 20.49
C LEU A 167 3.70 16.71 21.56
N PRO A 168 3.22 16.66 22.81
CA PRO A 168 3.75 17.50 23.87
C PRO A 168 5.11 16.98 24.34
N LEU A 169 5.99 17.92 24.73
CA LEU A 169 7.35 17.63 25.16
C LEU A 169 7.44 16.88 26.51
N LEU A 170 6.39 16.95 27.31
CA LEU A 170 6.43 16.59 28.74
C LEU A 170 6.48 15.07 29.01
N PHE A 171 6.09 14.21 28.07
CA PHE A 171 5.82 12.79 28.40
C PHE A 171 7.03 11.87 28.44
N SER A 172 8.13 12.23 27.78
CA SER A 172 9.28 11.32 27.66
C SER A 172 10.64 12.03 27.60
N GLY A 173 10.65 13.35 27.81
CA GLY A 173 11.87 14.17 27.68
C GLY A 173 12.29 14.43 26.24
N ASP A 174 11.70 13.73 25.26
CA ASP A 174 11.91 13.94 23.84
C ASP A 174 10.62 13.82 23.02
N ARG A 175 10.69 14.30 21.78
CA ARG A 175 9.65 14.18 20.74
C ARG A 175 9.93 13.04 19.77
N LEU A 176 10.87 12.15 20.10
CA LEU A 176 11.21 11.04 19.21
C LEU A 176 9.99 10.14 19.05
N ILE A 177 9.68 9.78 17.82
CA ILE A 177 8.68 8.79 17.45
C ILE A 177 9.24 7.96 16.29
N ASN A 178 8.87 6.68 16.23
CA ASN A 178 9.26 5.78 15.14
C ASN A 178 8.19 4.73 14.82
N GLN A 179 7.05 4.79 15.51
CA GLN A 179 5.91 3.91 15.28
C GLN A 179 4.60 4.66 15.40
N ILE A 180 3.67 4.42 14.47
CA ILE A 180 2.29 4.93 14.51
C ILE A 180 1.35 3.78 14.18
N LYS A 181 0.37 3.49 15.05
CA LYS A 181 -0.73 2.54 14.81
C LYS A 181 -2.02 3.31 14.55
N ILE A 182 -2.73 2.97 13.49
CA ILE A 182 -3.95 3.65 13.04
C ILE A 182 -5.00 2.60 12.74
N HIS A 183 -6.17 2.68 13.35
CA HIS A 183 -7.30 1.82 13.01
C HIS A 183 -8.43 2.69 12.44
N PRO A 184 -8.69 2.65 11.11
CA PRO A 184 -9.75 3.45 10.50
C PRO A 184 -11.15 2.98 10.93
N PHE A 185 -12.10 3.91 10.99
CA PHE A 185 -13.51 3.63 11.25
C PHE A 185 -14.42 4.28 10.20
N PRO A 186 -15.41 3.56 9.63
CA PRO A 186 -15.55 2.09 9.69
C PRO A 186 -14.47 1.38 8.87
N SER A 187 -13.85 0.33 9.41
CA SER A 187 -12.70 -0.35 8.80
C SER A 187 -12.98 -0.94 7.41
N ALA A 188 -14.24 -1.25 7.10
CA ALA A 188 -14.62 -1.80 5.79
C ALA A 188 -14.75 -0.74 4.68
N SER A 189 -14.93 0.54 5.03
CA SER A 189 -15.26 1.59 4.05
C SER A 189 -14.30 2.78 4.05
N VAL A 190 -13.36 2.82 5.00
CA VAL A 190 -12.44 3.95 5.19
C VAL A 190 -11.01 3.50 5.00
N GLU A 191 -10.24 4.30 4.27
CA GLU A 191 -8.82 4.08 4.01
C GLU A 191 -7.96 5.16 4.65
N VAL A 192 -6.79 4.78 5.15
CA VAL A 192 -5.73 5.73 5.49
C VAL A 192 -5.04 6.15 4.19
N ALA A 193 -5.31 7.37 3.73
CA ALA A 193 -4.77 7.90 2.48
C ALA A 193 -3.45 8.67 2.65
N GLY A 194 -3.12 9.09 3.88
CA GLY A 194 -1.93 9.89 4.15
C GLY A 194 -1.56 9.90 5.62
N VAL A 195 -0.27 9.78 5.94
CA VAL A 195 0.26 10.02 7.29
C VAL A 195 1.45 10.95 7.16
N GLN A 196 1.42 12.06 7.90
CA GLN A 196 2.48 13.07 7.91
C GLN A 196 2.97 13.32 9.32
N VAL A 197 4.25 13.67 9.44
CA VAL A 197 4.86 14.12 10.70
C VAL A 197 5.43 15.51 10.52
N LEU A 198 5.20 16.40 11.49
CA LEU A 198 5.76 17.74 11.49
C LEU A 198 7.15 17.71 12.14
N VAL A 199 8.20 18.00 11.38
CA VAL A 199 9.59 17.99 11.87
C VAL A 199 10.25 19.31 11.49
N GLY A 200 10.61 20.12 12.49
CA GLY A 200 11.26 21.42 12.27
C GLY A 200 10.38 22.36 11.44
N GLY A 201 9.09 22.41 11.76
CA GLY A 201 8.10 23.23 11.03
C GLY A 201 7.71 22.74 9.63
N THR A 202 8.24 21.61 9.15
CA THR A 202 7.89 21.06 7.82
C THR A 202 7.17 19.73 7.95
N TRP A 203 6.04 19.59 7.25
CA TRP A 203 5.32 18.31 7.14
C TRP A 203 6.08 17.36 6.21
N LYS A 204 6.32 16.14 6.69
CA LYS A 204 6.94 15.06 5.92
C LYS A 204 5.98 13.89 5.80
N ASP A 205 5.74 13.43 4.58
CA ASP A 205 4.97 12.22 4.34
C ASP A 205 5.73 10.98 4.81
N LEU A 206 5.07 10.12 5.56
CA LEU A 206 5.54 8.77 5.80
C LEU A 206 5.09 7.91 4.61
N LYS A 207 6.04 7.23 3.96
CA LYS A 207 5.74 6.34 2.83
C LYS A 207 5.53 4.91 3.34
N TRP A 208 4.52 4.24 2.84
CA TRP A 208 4.28 2.81 3.06
C TRP A 208 3.69 2.18 1.80
N SER A 209 3.82 0.87 1.70
CA SER A 209 3.14 0.04 0.72
C SER A 209 2.11 -0.81 1.46
N LEU A 210 0.88 -0.82 0.94
CA LEU A 210 -0.10 -1.84 1.28
C LEU A 210 0.11 -3.01 0.31
N PRO A 211 0.02 -4.27 0.76
CA PRO A 211 0.01 -5.38 -0.16
C PRO A 211 -1.24 -5.25 -1.05
N PRO A 212 -1.22 -5.80 -2.28
CA PRO A 212 -2.43 -5.88 -3.09
C PRO A 212 -3.48 -6.65 -2.28
N GLN A 213 -4.47 -5.94 -1.75
CA GLN A 213 -5.57 -6.57 -1.06
C GLN A 213 -6.48 -7.27 -2.07
N SER A 214 -6.97 -8.45 -1.72
CA SER A 214 -8.09 -9.05 -2.45
C SER A 214 -9.27 -8.06 -2.39
N PRO A 215 -9.95 -7.78 -3.52
CA PRO A 215 -11.14 -6.92 -3.53
C PRO A 215 -12.13 -7.39 -2.45
N GLY A 216 -12.56 -6.49 -1.57
CA GLY A 216 -13.60 -6.77 -0.56
C GLY A 216 -13.11 -7.20 0.84
N LYS A 217 -11.80 -7.17 1.14
CA LYS A 217 -11.31 -7.35 2.53
C LYS A 217 -11.27 -6.02 3.30
N SER A 218 -11.54 -6.09 4.60
CA SER A 218 -11.48 -4.97 5.55
C SER A 218 -10.12 -4.27 5.49
N LYS A 219 -10.12 -2.94 5.44
CA LYS A 219 -8.93 -2.10 5.61
C LYS A 219 -8.63 -2.04 7.11
N GLY A 220 -8.11 -3.15 7.63
CA GLY A 220 -7.76 -3.34 9.04
C GLY A 220 -6.74 -2.31 9.55
N PRO A 221 -6.29 -2.46 10.80
CA PRO A 221 -5.35 -1.51 11.37
C PRO A 221 -4.04 -1.44 10.55
N LEU A 222 -3.42 -0.27 10.58
CA LEU A 222 -2.17 0.07 9.89
C LEU A 222 -1.10 0.36 10.94
N LEU A 223 -0.01 -0.40 10.93
CA LEU A 223 1.14 -0.20 11.81
C LEU A 223 2.33 0.30 11.01
N LEU A 224 2.75 1.55 11.19
CA LEU A 224 3.87 2.14 10.47
C LEU A 224 5.14 2.07 11.32
N HIS A 225 6.24 1.62 10.73
CA HIS A 225 7.59 1.64 11.30
C HIS A 225 8.51 2.51 10.44
N PHE A 226 9.14 3.52 11.02
CA PHE A 226 9.97 4.49 10.29
C PHE A 226 11.13 4.99 11.15
N PRO A 227 12.21 5.56 10.58
CA PRO A 227 13.34 6.05 11.37
C PRO A 227 12.91 7.04 12.46
N ALA A 228 13.58 6.97 13.62
CA ALA A 228 13.25 7.85 14.73
C ALA A 228 13.38 9.33 14.34
N VAL A 229 12.31 10.10 14.54
CA VAL A 229 12.26 11.54 14.25
C VAL A 229 11.67 12.30 15.43
N ALA A 230 12.22 13.48 15.71
CA ALA A 230 11.66 14.39 16.70
C ALA A 230 10.46 15.13 16.09
N ALA A 231 9.26 14.57 16.25
CA ALA A 231 8.04 15.09 15.65
C ALA A 231 7.28 16.02 16.60
N GLU A 232 6.81 17.15 16.08
CA GLU A 232 6.01 18.13 16.81
C GLU A 232 4.52 17.79 16.77
N SER A 233 4.08 17.20 15.67
CA SER A 233 2.70 16.79 15.41
C SER A 233 2.66 15.60 14.46
N VAL A 234 1.56 14.85 14.53
CA VAL A 234 1.18 13.81 13.57
C VAL A 234 -0.10 14.24 12.88
N ARG A 235 -0.19 14.00 11.57
CA ARG A 235 -1.41 14.19 10.79
C ARG A 235 -1.78 12.90 10.08
N VAL A 236 -3.04 12.50 10.18
CA VAL A 236 -3.60 11.32 9.52
C VAL A 236 -4.76 11.78 8.65
N ARG A 237 -4.70 11.43 7.36
CA ARG A 237 -5.78 11.65 6.40
C ARG A 237 -6.46 10.31 6.13
N VAL A 238 -7.76 10.26 6.35
CA VAL A 238 -8.61 9.14 5.98
C VAL A 238 -9.61 9.54 4.91
N VAL A 239 -9.97 8.60 4.04
CA VAL A 239 -10.89 8.82 2.92
C VAL A 239 -11.98 7.76 2.87
N GLN A 240 -13.16 8.14 2.39
CA GLN A 240 -14.28 7.25 2.10
C GLN A 240 -14.83 7.56 0.71
N GLU A 241 -14.89 6.54 -0.14
CA GLU A 241 -15.43 6.65 -1.51
C GLU A 241 -16.91 6.27 -1.58
N VAL A 242 -17.37 5.39 -0.69
CA VAL A 242 -18.75 4.90 -0.69
C VAL A 242 -19.58 5.71 0.30
N ARG A 243 -20.49 6.52 -0.23
CA ARG A 243 -21.49 7.26 0.54
C ARG A 243 -22.75 6.45 0.78
N GLN A 244 -23.49 6.79 1.83
CA GLN A 244 -24.81 6.24 2.12
C GLN A 244 -25.89 7.23 1.70
N ASP A 245 -26.68 6.87 0.68
CA ASP A 245 -27.76 7.71 0.18
C ASP A 245 -29.08 7.34 0.86
N ARG A 246 -29.78 8.34 1.41
CA ARG A 246 -31.11 8.21 2.03
C ARG A 246 -31.99 9.37 1.60
N GLY A 247 -32.83 9.10 0.59
CA GLY A 247 -33.71 10.13 0.01
C GLY A 247 -32.91 11.26 -0.61
N THR A 248 -33.12 12.49 -0.13
CA THR A 248 -32.45 13.70 -0.63
C THR A 248 -31.09 13.98 0.02
N LYS A 249 -30.63 13.11 0.93
CA LYS A 249 -29.36 13.27 1.63
C LYS A 249 -28.39 12.14 1.31
N SER A 250 -27.12 12.51 1.21
CA SER A 250 -25.98 11.59 1.14
C SER A 250 -25.11 11.79 2.37
N THR A 251 -24.68 10.69 2.97
CA THR A 251 -23.90 10.71 4.21
C THR A 251 -22.58 9.97 4.05
N PHE A 252 -21.50 10.58 4.51
CA PHE A 252 -20.21 9.95 4.73
C PHE A 252 -19.98 9.76 6.22
N THR A 253 -19.44 8.61 6.62
CA THR A 253 -19.01 8.33 7.99
C THR A 253 -17.58 7.82 7.96
N LEU A 254 -16.68 8.61 8.55
CA LEU A 254 -15.25 8.38 8.57
C LEU A 254 -14.64 8.81 9.89
N GLY A 255 -13.54 8.20 10.28
CA GLY A 255 -12.90 8.48 11.56
C GLY A 255 -11.89 7.41 11.90
N LEU A 256 -11.56 7.29 13.19
CA LEU A 256 -10.57 6.36 13.70
C LEU A 256 -11.11 5.66 14.94
N GLU A 257 -10.94 4.34 15.02
CA GLU A 257 -11.11 3.58 16.26
C GLU A 257 -9.91 3.78 17.19
N THR A 258 -8.71 3.86 16.62
CA THR A 258 -7.48 3.98 17.41
C THR A 258 -6.43 4.81 16.68
N LEU A 259 -5.74 5.67 17.43
CA LEU A 259 -4.49 6.31 17.03
C LEU A 259 -3.47 6.20 18.16
N GLU A 260 -2.43 5.41 17.95
CA GLU A 260 -1.30 5.32 18.88
C GLU A 260 -0.04 5.89 18.21
N VAL A 261 0.70 6.70 18.94
CA VAL A 261 2.02 7.22 18.52
C VAL A 261 3.02 6.80 19.57
N SER A 262 4.14 6.20 19.14
CA SER A 262 5.11 5.64 20.06
C SER A 262 6.55 5.84 19.60
N HIS A 263 7.45 5.86 20.58
CA HIS A 263 8.87 5.57 20.37
C HIS A 263 9.16 4.17 20.89
N VAL A 264 9.61 3.32 19.99
CA VAL A 264 9.88 1.91 20.23
C VAL A 264 11.38 1.68 20.13
N ILE A 265 11.93 1.10 21.17
CA ILE A 265 13.33 0.67 21.22
C ILE A 265 13.30 -0.85 21.10
N HIS A 266 13.94 -1.39 20.08
CA HIS A 266 14.00 -2.82 19.82
C HIS A 266 15.24 -3.46 20.48
N TYR A 267 15.27 -4.79 20.55
CA TYR A 267 16.49 -5.53 20.84
C TYR A 267 17.36 -5.59 19.58
N ASP A 268 18.68 -5.44 19.70
CA ASP A 268 19.61 -5.44 18.55
C ASP A 268 19.89 -6.84 17.97
N GLU A 269 19.25 -7.86 18.54
CA GLU A 269 19.41 -9.27 18.22
C GLU A 269 18.48 -9.71 17.07
N GLU A 270 18.87 -10.78 16.36
CA GLU A 270 17.98 -11.42 15.39
C GLU A 270 16.81 -12.10 16.10
N GLN A 271 15.64 -12.04 15.47
CA GLN A 271 14.40 -12.62 15.95
C GLN A 271 13.70 -13.34 14.81
N CYS A 272 13.01 -14.43 15.07
CA CYS A 272 12.53 -15.29 13.99
C CYS A 272 11.07 -15.70 14.10
N PHE A 273 10.55 -16.10 12.95
CA PHE A 273 9.28 -16.76 12.75
C PHE A 273 9.44 -17.92 11.80
N LEU A 274 8.51 -18.86 11.88
CA LEU A 274 8.48 -20.06 11.07
C LEU A 274 7.09 -20.23 10.49
N GLY A 275 6.97 -20.50 9.18
CA GLY A 275 5.68 -20.84 8.58
C GLY A 275 5.80 -21.95 7.55
N GLU A 276 4.73 -22.69 7.38
CA GLU A 276 4.64 -23.82 6.48
C GLU A 276 3.98 -23.39 5.17
N VAL A 277 4.52 -23.86 4.04
CA VAL A 277 3.93 -23.68 2.72
C VAL A 277 3.74 -25.05 2.09
N GLU A 278 2.48 -25.36 1.78
CA GLU A 278 2.12 -26.55 1.02
C GLU A 278 2.48 -26.37 -0.46
N LEU A 279 3.22 -27.33 -1.00
CA LEU A 279 3.69 -27.36 -2.38
C LEU A 279 3.35 -28.72 -3.00
N GLN A 280 2.95 -28.71 -4.27
CA GLN A 280 2.55 -29.94 -4.97
C GLN A 280 3.51 -30.30 -6.10
N GLY A 281 3.94 -31.56 -6.11
CA GLY A 281 4.77 -32.14 -7.17
C GLY A 281 6.28 -31.94 -6.96
N ALA A 282 7.06 -32.22 -7.99
CA ALA A 282 8.49 -31.92 -8.01
C ALA A 282 8.71 -30.46 -8.44
N TYR A 283 9.53 -29.73 -7.70
CA TYR A 283 9.79 -28.33 -7.97
C TYR A 283 11.20 -27.92 -7.55
N GLY A 284 11.66 -26.80 -8.10
CA GLY A 284 12.82 -26.08 -7.62
C GLY A 284 12.42 -24.72 -7.04
N VAL A 285 12.92 -24.36 -5.86
CA VAL A 285 12.83 -22.99 -5.35
C VAL A 285 13.85 -22.12 -6.09
N GLN A 286 13.37 -21.08 -6.77
CA GLN A 286 14.23 -20.13 -7.48
C GLN A 286 14.64 -18.96 -6.60
N ARG A 287 13.69 -18.44 -5.81
CA ARG A 287 13.87 -17.25 -4.99
C ARG A 287 12.85 -17.20 -3.87
N ILE A 288 13.28 -16.67 -2.74
CA ILE A 288 12.41 -16.25 -1.64
C ILE A 288 12.45 -14.73 -1.59
N GLU A 289 11.28 -14.10 -1.60
CA GLU A 289 11.10 -12.66 -1.63
C GLU A 289 10.25 -12.23 -0.44
N PRO A 290 10.80 -11.50 0.54
CA PRO A 290 9.98 -10.91 1.58
C PRO A 290 9.17 -9.74 1.03
N ILE A 291 8.00 -9.55 1.60
CA ILE A 291 7.14 -8.40 1.36
C ILE A 291 7.11 -7.62 2.66
N PHE A 292 7.82 -6.49 2.68
CA PHE A 292 7.78 -5.55 3.79
C PHE A 292 6.75 -4.46 3.51
N GLN A 293 6.17 -3.92 4.58
CA GLN A 293 5.29 -2.75 4.52
C GLN A 293 6.03 -1.46 4.10
N HIS A 294 7.36 -1.46 4.20
CA HIS A 294 8.21 -0.33 3.82
C HIS A 294 9.44 -0.81 3.03
N ASP A 295 9.65 -0.25 1.84
CA ASP A 295 10.74 -0.65 0.92
C ASP A 295 12.14 -0.50 1.50
N THR A 296 12.34 0.41 2.47
CA THR A 296 13.64 0.68 3.08
C THR A 296 14.14 -0.45 3.99
N GLN A 297 13.30 -1.45 4.29
CA GLN A 297 13.57 -2.50 5.27
C GLN A 297 14.09 -3.81 4.66
N ALA A 298 14.20 -3.89 3.33
CA ALA A 298 14.54 -5.11 2.60
C ALA A 298 15.95 -5.68 2.85
N ARG A 299 16.80 -5.05 3.69
CA ARG A 299 18.18 -5.51 3.96
C ARG A 299 18.36 -6.18 5.33
N GLN A 300 17.29 -6.30 6.10
CA GLN A 300 17.32 -6.66 7.51
C GLN A 300 16.65 -8.01 7.80
N PHE A 301 16.83 -8.95 6.88
CA PHE A 301 16.25 -10.27 7.01
C PHE A 301 17.15 -11.35 6.42
N ARG A 302 16.96 -12.58 6.88
CA ARG A 302 17.53 -13.80 6.31
C ARG A 302 16.42 -14.86 6.26
N THR A 303 16.40 -15.69 5.22
CA THR A 303 15.47 -16.82 5.14
C THR A 303 16.22 -18.13 5.04
N GLU A 304 15.68 -19.14 5.71
CA GLU A 304 16.15 -20.52 5.69
C GLU A 304 14.97 -21.43 5.36
N LEU A 305 15.24 -22.49 4.60
CA LEU A 305 14.25 -23.51 4.28
C LEU A 305 14.51 -24.77 5.09
N TYR A 306 13.43 -25.39 5.53
CA TYR A 306 13.44 -26.63 6.27
C TYR A 306 12.46 -27.61 5.64
N ARG A 307 12.81 -28.90 5.71
CA ARG A 307 11.87 -30.01 5.49
C ARG A 307 11.55 -30.63 6.82
N GLU A 308 10.32 -31.07 7.00
CA GLU A 308 9.95 -31.85 8.17
C GLU A 308 10.11 -33.34 7.89
N ARG A 309 10.76 -34.06 8.82
CA ARG A 309 10.82 -35.52 8.83
C ARG A 309 10.65 -36.01 10.26
N ASP A 310 9.68 -36.90 10.46
CA ASP A 310 9.36 -37.49 11.76
C ASP A 310 9.16 -36.45 12.89
N GLY A 311 8.55 -35.31 12.55
CA GLY A 311 8.32 -34.20 13.48
C GLY A 311 9.54 -33.32 13.76
N VAL A 312 10.63 -33.49 13.01
CA VAL A 312 11.88 -32.73 13.15
C VAL A 312 12.14 -31.89 11.89
N LEU A 313 12.46 -30.61 12.09
CA LEU A 313 12.83 -29.69 11.02
C LEU A 313 14.31 -29.85 10.66
N LEU A 314 14.59 -30.22 9.41
CA LEU A 314 15.93 -30.39 8.88
C LEU A 314 16.20 -29.29 7.83
N PRO A 315 17.31 -28.54 7.95
CA PRO A 315 17.62 -27.46 7.02
C PRO A 315 17.86 -27.99 5.61
N ILE A 316 17.46 -27.19 4.62
CA ILE A 316 17.68 -27.44 3.20
C ILE A 316 18.71 -26.44 2.68
N ASP A 317 19.88 -26.95 2.32
CA ASP A 317 20.92 -26.14 1.70
C ASP A 317 20.47 -25.56 0.36
N MET A 318 20.93 -24.35 0.05
CA MET A 318 20.63 -23.68 -1.24
C MET A 318 20.98 -24.54 -2.46
N ALA A 319 22.03 -25.36 -2.38
CA ALA A 319 22.41 -26.28 -3.46
C ALA A 319 21.32 -27.32 -3.78
N ALA A 320 20.47 -27.66 -2.81
CA ALA A 320 19.39 -28.62 -2.97
C ALA A 320 18.07 -27.98 -3.40
N TRP A 321 17.99 -26.65 -3.57
CA TRP A 321 16.75 -25.96 -3.91
C TRP A 321 16.18 -26.37 -5.26
N HIS A 322 16.98 -26.88 -6.19
CA HIS A 322 16.55 -27.14 -7.56
C HIS A 322 15.83 -28.48 -7.77
N THR A 323 15.84 -29.36 -6.77
CA THR A 323 15.28 -30.72 -6.87
C THR A 323 14.59 -31.11 -5.55
N LEU A 324 13.45 -30.48 -5.28
CA LEU A 324 12.62 -30.73 -4.11
C LEU A 324 11.37 -31.52 -4.51
N THR A 325 10.93 -32.39 -3.61
CA THR A 325 9.76 -33.26 -3.79
C THR A 325 8.85 -33.28 -2.56
N GLU A 326 9.17 -32.46 -1.56
CA GLU A 326 8.44 -32.32 -0.32
C GLU A 326 7.05 -31.73 -0.57
N GLN A 327 6.03 -32.28 0.09
CA GLN A 327 4.66 -31.76 0.03
C GLN A 327 4.48 -30.46 0.83
N SER A 328 5.36 -30.21 1.81
CA SER A 328 5.41 -28.95 2.52
C SER A 328 6.86 -28.51 2.75
N LEU A 329 7.06 -27.20 2.72
CA LEU A 329 8.30 -26.55 3.10
C LEU A 329 8.06 -25.61 4.26
N TRP A 330 8.97 -25.64 5.21
CA TRP A 330 8.99 -24.72 6.32
C TRP A 330 9.95 -23.58 6.00
N VAL A 331 9.46 -22.35 6.02
CA VAL A 331 10.27 -21.14 5.83
C VAL A 331 10.50 -20.49 7.18
N LYS A 332 11.76 -20.46 7.60
CA LYS A 332 12.20 -19.68 8.76
C LYS A 332 12.68 -18.32 8.30
N VAL A 333 12.13 -17.26 8.87
CA VAL A 333 12.49 -15.88 8.56
C VAL A 333 13.12 -15.28 9.80
N TRP A 334 14.36 -14.84 9.67
CA TRP A 334 15.06 -14.04 10.68
C TRP A 334 14.93 -12.58 10.32
N LEU A 335 14.58 -11.75 11.30
CA LEU A 335 14.45 -10.30 11.22
C LEU A 335 15.41 -9.66 12.21
N ARG A 336 15.96 -8.51 11.86
CA ARG A 336 16.81 -7.72 12.74
C ARG A 336 16.48 -6.23 12.62
N PRO A 337 16.43 -5.46 13.70
CA PRO A 337 16.29 -4.01 13.57
C PRO A 337 17.49 -3.37 12.87
N ASP A 338 17.23 -2.26 12.20
CA ASP A 338 18.28 -1.39 11.66
C ASP A 338 19.11 -0.81 12.80
N THR A 339 20.37 -1.18 12.90
CA THR A 339 21.26 -0.64 13.94
C THR A 339 21.54 0.86 13.76
N GLY A 340 21.41 1.39 12.53
CA GLY A 340 21.63 2.80 12.23
C GLY A 340 20.39 3.67 12.46
N THR A 341 19.19 3.16 12.16
CA THR A 341 17.94 3.94 12.23
C THR A 341 17.00 3.52 13.37
N GLY A 342 17.28 2.39 14.03
CA GLY A 342 16.44 1.79 15.07
C GLY A 342 15.12 1.21 14.55
N VAL A 343 14.95 1.12 13.23
CA VAL A 343 13.70 0.67 12.59
C VAL A 343 13.62 -0.84 12.63
N SER A 344 12.52 -1.37 13.15
CA SER A 344 12.21 -2.79 12.99
C SER A 344 11.65 -3.05 11.59
N PRO A 345 12.05 -4.15 10.92
CA PRO A 345 11.34 -4.68 9.78
C PRO A 345 9.88 -4.95 10.13
N ALA A 346 8.99 -4.68 9.18
CA ALA A 346 7.55 -4.92 9.24
C ALA A 346 7.18 -5.88 8.09
N LEU A 347 7.39 -7.18 8.31
CA LEU A 347 7.16 -8.24 7.32
C LEU A 347 5.67 -8.56 7.21
N GLN A 348 5.10 -8.47 6.02
CA GLN A 348 3.71 -8.81 5.75
C GLN A 348 3.55 -10.24 5.22
N ALA A 349 4.49 -10.66 4.39
CA ALA A 349 4.47 -11.98 3.77
C ALA A 349 5.84 -12.37 3.23
N VAL A 350 5.96 -13.63 2.84
CA VAL A 350 7.09 -14.16 2.07
C VAL A 350 6.55 -14.85 0.83
N ARG A 351 7.06 -14.46 -0.34
CA ARG A 351 6.80 -15.13 -1.61
C ARG A 351 7.89 -16.12 -1.92
N ILE A 352 7.48 -17.34 -2.24
CA ILE A 352 8.34 -18.41 -2.72
C ILE A 352 8.07 -18.56 -4.20
N HIS A 353 9.08 -18.24 -5.01
CA HIS A 353 9.06 -18.44 -6.45
C HIS A 353 9.61 -19.84 -6.73
N THR A 354 8.76 -20.70 -7.26
CA THR A 354 9.09 -22.08 -7.60
C THR A 354 9.05 -22.27 -9.11
N ARG A 355 9.75 -23.28 -9.59
CA ARG A 355 9.66 -23.78 -10.96
C ARG A 355 9.30 -25.25 -10.88
N LYS A 356 8.27 -25.68 -11.62
CA LYS A 356 7.97 -27.11 -11.75
C LYS A 356 9.13 -27.80 -12.47
N SER A 357 9.62 -28.88 -11.87
CA SER A 357 10.72 -29.69 -12.38
C SER A 357 10.29 -30.63 -13.48
#